data_AF-A0A0M8KP20-F1
#
_entry.id   AF-A0A0M8KP20-F1
#
_cell.length_a   1.000
_cell.length_b   1.000
_cell.length_c   1.000
_cell.angle_alpha   90.00
_cell.angle_beta   90.00
_cell.angle_gamma   90.00
#
_symmetry.space_group_name_H-M   'P 1'
#
loop_
_entity.id
_entity.type
_entity.pdbx_description
1 polymer ?
#
loop_
_entity_poly.entity_id
_entity_poly.type
_entity_poly.pdbx_seq_one_letter_code
_entity_poly.pdbx_strand_id
1 'polypeptide(L)'
;MARTPAPKTTRLSSDVTKPQPTDPGDAPADTYDSKERATSARADKAAAAAAGHQTVNAVVKSGDVPDPAPTGTRSETYERVGPDGSTKYVTHNYDTGETTVSDTPPAG
;
A
#
# COMPACT_ATOMS: atom_id res chain seq x y z
N MET A 1 -28.08 -26.64 -12.17
CA MET A 1 -27.57 -25.92 -10.99
C MET A 1 -26.26 -25.26 -11.39
N ALA A 2 -26.18 -23.92 -11.39
CA ALA A 2 -24.93 -23.22 -11.71
C ALA A 2 -23.96 -23.36 -10.53
N ARG A 3 -22.76 -23.90 -10.78
CA ARG A 3 -21.71 -24.06 -9.77
C ARG A 3 -21.09 -22.67 -9.57
N THR A 4 -21.15 -22.14 -8.35
CA THR A 4 -20.41 -20.91 -8.01
C THR A 4 -18.94 -21.13 -8.35
N PRO A 5 -18.31 -20.28 -9.17
CA PRO A 5 -16.89 -20.43 -9.49
C PRO A 5 -16.06 -20.29 -8.22
N ALA A 6 -15.00 -21.08 -8.12
CA ALA A 6 -14.01 -20.92 -7.06
C ALA A 6 -13.44 -19.48 -7.08
N PRO A 7 -13.09 -18.90 -5.91
CA PRO A 7 -12.48 -17.58 -5.88
C PRO A 7 -11.21 -17.58 -6.74
N LYS A 8 -11.04 -16.56 -7.58
CA LYS A 8 -9.83 -16.38 -8.39
C LYS A 8 -8.63 -16.14 -7.47
N THR A 9 -7.50 -16.74 -7.81
CA THR A 9 -6.28 -16.67 -6.99
C THR A 9 -5.06 -16.16 -7.76
N THR A 10 -5.21 -15.77 -9.02
CA THR A 10 -4.13 -15.20 -9.84
C THR A 10 -3.38 -14.08 -9.12
N ARG A 11 -2.04 -14.23 -9.03
CA ARG A 11 -1.09 -13.28 -8.42
C ARG A 11 0.09 -13.03 -9.35
N LEU A 12 0.75 -11.89 -9.19
CA LEU A 12 1.98 -11.60 -9.93
C LEU A 12 3.17 -12.44 -9.43
N SER A 13 3.82 -13.16 -10.34
CA SER A 13 5.11 -13.80 -10.10
C SER A 13 6.27 -12.79 -10.18
N SER A 14 7.29 -13.02 -9.36
CA SER A 14 8.59 -12.32 -9.45
C SER A 14 9.56 -12.97 -10.44
N ASP A 15 9.21 -14.12 -11.01
CA ASP A 15 10.07 -14.86 -11.94
C ASP A 15 9.95 -14.27 -13.35
N VAL A 16 11.07 -13.83 -13.90
CA VAL A 16 11.17 -13.21 -15.23
C VAL A 16 11.63 -14.21 -16.32
N THR A 17 11.83 -15.47 -15.95
CA THR A 17 12.32 -16.55 -16.82
C THR A 17 11.21 -17.47 -17.32
N LYS A 18 9.98 -17.31 -16.83
CA LYS A 18 8.81 -18.11 -17.20
C LYS A 18 7.59 -17.23 -17.44
N PRO A 19 6.51 -17.74 -18.07
CA PRO A 19 5.25 -17.02 -18.16
C PRO A 19 4.62 -16.75 -16.79
N GLN A 20 3.74 -15.74 -16.71
CA GLN A 20 2.95 -15.51 -15.49
C GLN A 20 2.01 -16.69 -15.22
N PRO A 21 1.88 -17.12 -13.94
CA PRO A 21 0.84 -18.06 -13.55
C PRO A 21 -0.52 -17.38 -13.64
N THR A 22 -1.43 -17.93 -14.42
CA THR A 22 -2.80 -17.41 -14.59
C THR A 22 -3.85 -18.48 -14.38
N ASP A 23 -4.97 -18.11 -13.77
CA ASP A 23 -6.17 -18.94 -13.73
C ASP A 23 -6.88 -18.96 -15.11
N PRO A 24 -7.71 -19.98 -15.41
CA PRO A 24 -8.47 -20.02 -16.66
C PRO A 24 -9.33 -18.77 -16.87
N GLY A 25 -9.12 -18.10 -18.00
CA GLY A 25 -9.84 -16.87 -18.37
C GLY A 25 -9.18 -15.56 -17.89
N ASP A 26 -8.05 -15.62 -17.19
CA ASP A 26 -7.26 -14.44 -16.82
C ASP A 26 -6.15 -14.17 -17.84
N ALA A 27 -5.84 -12.88 -18.05
CA ALA A 27 -4.76 -12.45 -18.92
C ALA A 27 -3.38 -12.57 -18.23
N PRO A 28 -2.27 -12.68 -18.98
CA PRO A 28 -0.91 -12.88 -18.44
C PRO A 28 -0.35 -11.78 -17.54
N ALA A 29 -1.07 -10.70 -17.25
CA ALA A 29 -0.64 -9.65 -16.33
C ALA A 29 -1.75 -9.29 -15.31
N ASP A 30 -2.80 -10.11 -15.24
CA ASP A 30 -3.85 -9.91 -14.26
C ASP A 30 -3.34 -10.30 -12.87
N THR A 31 -3.79 -9.55 -11.88
CA THR A 31 -3.73 -9.95 -10.47
C THR A 31 -5.08 -9.68 -9.85
N TYR A 32 -5.53 -10.62 -9.02
CA TYR A 32 -6.75 -10.44 -8.23
C TYR A 32 -6.46 -9.75 -6.89
N ASP A 33 -5.19 -9.49 -6.54
CA ASP A 33 -4.85 -8.67 -5.38
C ASP A 33 -4.95 -7.17 -5.73
N SER A 34 -5.89 -6.46 -5.10
CA SER A 34 -5.94 -5.01 -5.20
C SER A 34 -4.76 -4.31 -4.54
N LYS A 35 -4.03 -5.02 -3.67
CA LYS A 35 -2.83 -4.51 -3.01
C LYS A 35 -1.56 -4.78 -3.80
N GLU A 36 -1.54 -5.63 -4.81
CA GLU A 36 -0.30 -5.88 -5.55
C GLU A 36 0.07 -4.71 -6.46
N ARG A 37 1.27 -4.16 -6.28
CA ARG A 37 1.81 -3.15 -7.19
C ARG A 37 2.59 -3.81 -8.32
N ALA A 38 2.02 -3.76 -9.52
CA ALA A 38 2.68 -4.20 -10.74
C ALA A 38 3.75 -3.21 -11.22
N THR A 39 4.89 -3.71 -11.66
CA THR A 39 5.89 -2.94 -12.42
C THR A 39 6.34 -3.74 -13.64
N SER A 40 6.79 -3.04 -14.68
CA SER A 40 7.51 -3.68 -15.77
C SER A 40 8.89 -4.16 -15.31
N ALA A 41 9.32 -5.29 -15.83
CA ALA A 41 10.65 -5.86 -15.63
C ALA A 41 11.26 -6.27 -16.97
N ARG A 42 12.59 -6.21 -17.05
CA ARG A 42 13.31 -6.76 -18.20
C ARG A 42 13.29 -8.28 -18.12
N ALA A 43 12.55 -8.92 -19.01
CA ALA A 43 12.47 -10.37 -19.09
C ALA A 43 13.81 -11.01 -19.48
N ASP A 44 14.12 -12.18 -18.90
CA ASP A 44 15.24 -13.01 -19.33
C ASP A 44 14.78 -14.02 -20.40
N LYS A 45 14.78 -13.53 -21.64
CA LYS A 45 14.34 -14.32 -22.81
C LYS A 45 15.27 -15.49 -23.12
N ALA A 46 16.55 -15.37 -22.78
CA ALA A 46 17.54 -16.41 -23.08
C ALA A 46 17.35 -17.61 -22.14
N ALA A 47 17.23 -17.36 -20.84
CA ALA A 47 16.93 -18.40 -19.86
C ALA A 47 15.57 -19.06 -20.13
N ALA A 48 14.55 -18.26 -20.45
CA ALA A 48 13.22 -18.78 -20.77
C ALA A 48 13.21 -19.70 -22.00
N ALA A 49 13.89 -19.29 -23.08
CA ALA A 49 14.00 -20.10 -24.28
C ALA A 49 14.78 -21.39 -24.03
N ALA A 50 15.87 -21.34 -23.24
CA ALA A 50 16.63 -22.52 -22.83
C ALA A 50 15.77 -23.51 -22.01
N ALA A 51 14.83 -22.99 -21.21
CA ALA A 51 13.85 -23.78 -20.47
C ALA A 51 12.65 -24.24 -21.33
N GLY A 52 12.60 -23.90 -22.62
CA GLY A 52 11.54 -24.30 -23.56
C GLY A 52 10.28 -23.44 -23.52
N HIS A 53 10.31 -22.28 -22.85
CA HIS A 53 9.19 -21.36 -22.83
C HIS A 53 9.15 -20.49 -24.09
N GLN A 54 7.97 -20.38 -24.70
CA GLN A 54 7.74 -19.52 -25.90
C GLN A 54 7.29 -18.10 -25.53
N THR A 55 6.87 -17.90 -24.29
CA THR A 55 6.48 -16.61 -23.73
C THR A 55 7.23 -16.37 -22.44
N VAL A 56 7.36 -15.09 -22.07
CA VAL A 56 8.08 -14.67 -20.87
C VAL A 56 7.27 -13.67 -20.09
N ASN A 57 7.50 -13.67 -18.79
CA ASN A 57 6.98 -12.64 -17.92
C ASN A 57 7.77 -11.33 -18.06
N ALA A 58 7.04 -10.23 -18.27
CA ALA A 58 7.60 -8.87 -18.31
C ALA A 58 7.00 -7.94 -17.23
N VAL A 59 6.18 -8.46 -16.33
CA VAL A 59 5.53 -7.71 -15.24
C VAL A 59 5.80 -8.44 -13.93
N VAL A 60 6.27 -7.76 -12.89
CA VAL A 60 6.53 -8.38 -11.59
C VAL A 60 5.86 -7.58 -10.48
N LYS A 61 5.67 -8.24 -9.33
CA LYS A 61 5.32 -7.54 -8.09
C LYS A 61 6.51 -6.69 -7.64
N SER A 62 6.30 -5.38 -7.52
CA SER A 62 7.29 -4.44 -6.98
C SER A 62 7.09 -4.15 -5.49
N GLY A 63 5.94 -4.52 -4.94
CA GLY A 63 5.54 -4.26 -3.56
C GLY A 63 4.02 -4.27 -3.44
N ASP A 64 3.53 -3.65 -2.37
CA ASP A 64 2.11 -3.47 -2.14
C ASP A 64 1.70 -2.00 -2.29
N VAL A 65 0.44 -1.77 -2.66
CA VAL A 65 -0.18 -0.44 -2.65
C VAL A 65 -0.26 0.00 -1.19
N PRO A 66 0.31 1.17 -0.84
CA PRO A 66 0.24 1.67 0.52
C PRO A 66 -1.21 1.92 0.90
N ASP A 67 -1.54 1.64 2.16
CA ASP A 67 -2.85 1.98 2.71
C ASP A 67 -3.01 3.51 2.71
N PRO A 68 -4.01 4.08 2.01
CA PRO A 68 -4.24 5.52 2.01
C PRO A 68 -4.84 6.02 3.33
N ALA A 69 -5.18 5.14 4.27
CA ALA A 69 -5.71 5.54 5.56
C ALA A 69 -4.74 6.51 6.26
N PRO A 70 -5.22 7.71 6.67
CA PRO A 70 -4.39 8.64 7.41
C PRO A 70 -3.91 7.99 8.70
N THR A 71 -2.60 8.00 8.92
CA THR A 71 -1.97 7.48 10.13
C THR A 71 -1.73 8.60 11.13
N GLY A 72 -1.89 8.30 12.42
CA GLY A 72 -1.66 9.25 13.51
C GLY A 72 -2.93 9.96 13.98
N THR A 73 -2.77 10.83 14.97
CA THR A 73 -3.86 11.59 15.55
C THR A 73 -3.90 12.98 14.92
N ARG A 74 -5.08 13.44 14.54
CA ARG A 74 -5.29 14.81 14.10
C ARG A 74 -5.34 15.69 15.34
N SER A 75 -4.28 16.45 15.58
CA SER A 75 -4.22 17.42 16.66
C SER A 75 -3.73 18.79 16.20
N GLU A 76 -4.28 19.85 16.77
CA GLU A 76 -3.79 21.21 16.61
C GLU A 76 -3.22 21.71 17.94
N THR A 77 -2.05 22.35 17.89
CA THR A 77 -1.49 23.06 19.05
C THR A 77 -1.39 24.55 18.72
N TYR A 78 -1.91 25.39 19.61
CA TYR A 78 -1.77 26.84 19.52
C TYR A 78 -1.34 27.44 20.84
N GLU A 79 -0.65 28.58 20.75
CA GLU A 79 -0.25 29.39 21.89
C GLU A 79 -1.36 30.33 22.31
N ARG A 80 -1.54 30.49 23.62
CA ARG A 80 -2.49 31.44 24.20
C ARG A 80 -1.87 32.14 25.40
N VAL A 81 -1.91 33.47 25.40
CA VAL A 81 -1.49 34.27 26.56
C VAL A 81 -2.62 34.28 27.60
N GLY A 82 -2.29 33.88 28.82
CA GLY A 82 -3.17 33.89 29.99
C GLY A 82 -3.36 35.28 30.59
N PRO A 83 -4.34 35.44 31.50
CA PRO A 83 -4.60 36.73 32.17
C PRO A 83 -3.46 37.17 33.11
N ASP A 84 -2.58 36.24 33.49
CA ASP A 84 -1.36 36.47 34.27
C ASP A 84 -0.15 36.86 33.39
N GLY A 85 -0.33 36.95 32.06
CA GLY A 85 0.73 37.22 31.10
C GLY A 85 1.57 35.99 30.73
N SER A 86 1.28 34.80 31.27
CA SER A 86 2.00 33.58 30.93
C SER A 86 1.51 32.98 29.60
N THR A 87 2.42 32.43 28.79
CA THR A 87 2.05 31.68 27.58
C THR A 87 1.67 30.24 27.96
N LYS A 88 0.50 29.80 27.50
CA LYS A 88 0.02 28.43 27.60
C LYS A 88 -0.05 27.81 26.20
N TYR A 89 0.28 26.53 26.10
CA TYR A 89 0.12 25.73 24.90
C TYR A 89 -1.16 24.91 25.04
N VAL A 90 -2.08 25.06 24.09
CA VAL A 90 -3.32 24.31 24.07
C VAL A 90 -3.26 23.32 22.93
N THR A 91 -3.40 22.03 23.23
CA THR A 91 -3.46 20.97 22.23
C THR A 91 -4.88 20.43 22.18
N HIS A 92 -5.52 20.51 21.01
CA HIS A 92 -6.82 19.94 20.74
C HIS A 92 -6.68 18.70 19.86
N ASN A 93 -7.23 17.58 20.31
CA ASN A 93 -7.28 16.33 19.56
C ASN A 93 -8.64 16.22 18.84
N TYR A 94 -8.63 16.28 17.51
CA TYR A 94 -9.83 16.19 16.68
C TYR A 94 -10.44 14.79 16.59
N ASP A 95 -9.70 13.75 16.98
CA ASP A 95 -10.17 12.37 16.95
C ASP A 95 -10.85 11.97 18.28
N THR A 96 -10.39 12.51 19.41
CA THR A 96 -10.99 12.23 20.74
C THR A 96 -11.87 13.37 21.27
N GLY A 97 -11.71 14.59 20.75
CA GLY A 97 -12.33 15.80 21.30
C GLY A 97 -11.66 16.31 22.58
N GLU A 98 -10.59 15.65 23.05
CA GLU A 98 -9.87 16.04 24.25
C GLU A 98 -9.02 17.30 24.00
N THR A 99 -8.97 18.15 25.02
CA THR A 99 -8.15 19.37 25.00
C THR A 99 -7.26 19.38 26.22
N THR A 100 -5.96 19.53 26.02
CA THR A 100 -4.97 19.65 27.09
C THR A 100 -4.33 21.03 27.06
N VAL A 101 -3.92 21.50 28.23
CA VAL A 101 -3.23 22.78 28.39
C VAL A 101 -1.91 22.50 29.12
N SER A 102 -0.80 22.96 28.54
CA SER A 102 0.53 22.81 29.11
C SER A 102 1.26 24.15 29.19
N ASP A 103 2.17 24.25 30.16
CA ASP A 103 3.09 25.38 30.31
C ASP A 103 4.36 25.22 29.47
N THR A 104 4.55 24.03 28.91
CA THR A 104 5.70 23.65 28.09
C THR A 104 5.25 23.43 26.65
N PRO A 105 6.02 23.88 25.65
CA PRO A 105 5.76 23.56 24.25
C PRO A 105 5.66 22.03 24.06
N PRO A 106 4.77 21.52 23.22
CA PRO A 106 4.76 20.10 22.92
C PRO A 106 6.09 19.69 22.28
N ALA A 107 6.57 18.49 22.64
CA ALA A 107 7.71 17.88 21.96
C ALA A 107 7.31 17.55 20.52
N GLY A 108 8.05 18.10 19.56
CA GLY A 108 7.83 17.90 18.12
C GLY A 108 8.17 16.50 17.64
#